data_AF-A0A6C0HR67-F1
#
_entry.id   AF-A0A6C0HR67-F1
#
_cell.length_a   1.000
_cell.length_b   1.000
_cell.length_c   1.000
_cell.angle_alpha   90.00
_cell.angle_beta   90.00
_cell.angle_gamma   90.00
#
_symmetry.space_group_name_H-M   'P 1'
#
loop_
_entity.id
_entity.type
_entity.pdbx_description
1 polymer ?
#
loop_
_entity_poly.entity_id
_entity_poly.type
_entity_poly.pdbx_seq_one_letter_code
_entity_poly.pdbx_strand_id
1 'polypeptide(L)'
;MSERYNVNNNYSLYIPAIGNMTQEQISRVFWEKCVGIVSRVDYFQNVSGLWCAFVHFESVNNNSIVDIISNEILTHGSYQLWFNDCEYLILRMMTCEKIAETHLNIHQIAARLEENDEYILGLQNASNDDKNKIALLEGHVAGLQYNSRRDQRRIKNLEFQLHRLRDIVLEQRHRITECNNRDAEMEKMVTSLVGPRWTEDDEIDAMSPVFVSCNESKVDDDDDDDDGGDCDLDLHGIM
;
A
#
# COMPACT_ATOMS: atom_id res chain seq x y z
N MET A 1 -48.64 -12.70 21.42
CA MET A 1 -47.80 -11.56 21.80
C MET A 1 -47.38 -10.89 20.51
N SER A 2 -48.20 -9.93 20.04
CA SER A 2 -47.90 -9.17 18.83
C SER A 2 -47.07 -7.98 19.26
N GLU A 3 -45.78 -8.00 18.92
CA GLU A 3 -44.96 -6.80 18.90
C GLU A 3 -45.70 -5.78 18.02
N ARG A 4 -46.33 -4.80 18.67
CA ARG A 4 -46.76 -3.57 18.01
C ARG A 4 -45.49 -2.83 17.64
N TYR A 5 -44.96 -3.20 16.49
CA TYR A 5 -43.97 -2.41 15.77
C TYR A 5 -44.47 -0.97 15.71
N ASN A 6 -43.80 -0.10 16.43
CA ASN A 6 -44.00 1.33 16.40
C ASN A 6 -43.35 1.87 15.10
N VAL A 7 -43.85 1.40 13.95
CA VAL A 7 -43.36 1.69 12.58
C VAL A 7 -44.11 2.88 11.96
N ASN A 8 -44.84 3.65 12.77
CA ASN A 8 -45.71 4.70 12.24
C ASN A 8 -45.02 6.03 11.89
N ASN A 9 -43.69 6.17 12.00
CA ASN A 9 -43.05 7.48 11.83
C ASN A 9 -42.35 7.75 10.49
N ASN A 10 -42.19 6.77 9.59
CA ASN A 10 -41.35 6.94 8.40
C ASN A 10 -41.99 6.49 7.07
N TYR A 11 -43.32 6.48 6.94
CA TYR A 11 -43.90 6.20 5.63
C TYR A 11 -43.64 7.38 4.69
N SER A 12 -42.89 7.11 3.61
CA SER A 12 -42.50 8.11 2.64
C SER A 12 -42.61 7.55 1.23
N LEU A 13 -43.17 8.34 0.33
CA LEU A 13 -43.38 7.96 -1.06
C LEU A 13 -42.60 8.88 -2.00
N TYR A 14 -42.10 8.30 -3.08
CA TYR A 14 -41.46 9.01 -4.17
C TYR A 14 -42.43 9.19 -5.33
N ILE A 15 -42.47 10.40 -5.88
CA ILE A 15 -43.25 10.77 -7.06
C ILE A 15 -42.28 11.26 -8.15
N PRO A 16 -42.11 10.50 -9.25
CA PRO A 16 -41.12 10.79 -10.28
C PRO A 16 -41.50 11.96 -11.19
N ALA A 17 -42.78 12.35 -11.23
CA ALA A 17 -43.24 13.48 -12.02
C ALA A 17 -44.44 14.13 -11.34
N ILE A 18 -44.26 15.37 -10.86
CA ILE A 18 -45.33 16.14 -10.20
C ILE A 18 -45.84 17.33 -11.02
N GLY A 19 -45.16 17.66 -12.13
CA GLY A 19 -45.46 18.87 -12.90
C GLY A 19 -45.25 20.14 -12.05
N ASN A 20 -46.28 20.99 -11.98
CA ASN A 20 -46.26 22.26 -11.25
C ASN A 20 -47.09 22.21 -9.94
N MET A 21 -47.30 21.02 -9.37
CA MET A 21 -48.10 20.88 -8.16
C MET A 21 -47.39 21.47 -6.93
N THR A 22 -48.11 22.25 -6.14
CA THR A 22 -47.63 22.77 -4.85
C THR A 22 -47.81 21.75 -3.72
N GLN A 23 -47.23 22.04 -2.55
CA GLN A 23 -47.30 21.13 -1.40
C GLN A 23 -48.74 20.96 -0.95
N GLU A 24 -49.52 22.03 -0.92
CA GLU A 24 -50.92 22.01 -0.52
C GLU A 24 -51.75 21.16 -1.48
N GLN A 25 -51.45 21.19 -2.78
CA GLN A 25 -52.14 20.37 -3.77
C GLN A 25 -51.81 18.90 -3.61
N ILE A 26 -50.52 18.55 -3.44
CA ILE A 26 -50.09 17.17 -3.20
C ILE A 26 -50.71 16.65 -1.90
N SER A 27 -50.62 17.40 -0.81
CA SER A 27 -51.23 17.04 0.47
C SER A 27 -52.73 16.81 0.36
N ARG A 28 -53.44 17.67 -0.39
CA ARG A 28 -54.88 17.53 -0.64
C ARG A 28 -55.20 16.24 -1.38
N VAL A 29 -54.45 15.90 -2.43
CA VAL A 29 -54.65 14.66 -3.20
C VAL A 29 -54.54 13.43 -2.29
N PHE A 30 -53.49 13.35 -1.47
CA PHE A 30 -53.31 12.21 -0.56
C PHE A 30 -54.38 12.14 0.54
N TRP A 31 -54.84 13.30 1.01
CA TRP A 31 -55.93 13.38 1.98
C TRP A 31 -57.28 12.93 1.38
N GLU A 32 -57.66 13.46 0.21
CA GLU A 32 -58.92 13.14 -0.47
C GLU A 32 -58.99 11.68 -0.91
N LYS A 33 -57.86 11.05 -1.21
CA LYS A 33 -57.78 9.61 -1.53
C LYS A 33 -57.63 8.73 -0.28
N CYS A 34 -57.83 9.30 0.90
CA CYS A 34 -57.75 8.61 2.17
C CYS A 34 -56.42 7.89 2.41
N VAL A 35 -55.31 8.35 1.84
CA VAL A 35 -54.00 7.71 2.03
C VAL A 35 -53.41 8.08 3.39
N GLY A 36 -53.39 9.37 3.74
CA GLY A 36 -52.84 9.83 5.00
C GLY A 36 -52.67 11.35 5.07
N ILE A 37 -52.10 11.81 6.19
CA ILE A 37 -51.74 13.20 6.44
C ILE A 37 -50.29 13.40 6.02
N VAL A 38 -50.08 14.30 5.05
CA VAL A 38 -48.74 14.68 4.58
C VAL A 38 -48.14 15.71 5.52
N SER A 39 -46.96 15.41 6.06
CA SER A 39 -46.17 16.30 6.93
C SER A 39 -45.32 17.27 6.10
N ARG A 40 -44.59 16.74 5.11
CA ARG A 40 -43.57 17.47 4.36
C ARG A 40 -43.48 16.95 2.93
N VAL A 41 -43.22 17.84 1.98
CA VAL A 41 -42.93 17.49 0.59
C VAL A 41 -41.60 18.10 0.18
N ASP A 42 -40.63 17.26 -0.17
CA ASP A 42 -39.30 17.68 -0.59
C ASP A 42 -39.21 17.65 -2.12
N TYR A 43 -38.99 18.81 -2.73
CA TYR A 43 -38.92 18.99 -4.19
C TYR A 43 -37.50 18.91 -4.70
N PHE A 44 -37.31 18.25 -5.84
CA PHE A 44 -36.04 18.27 -6.56
C PHE A 44 -36.25 18.03 -8.05
N GLN A 45 -35.28 18.45 -8.84
CA GLN A 45 -35.30 18.24 -10.28
C GLN A 45 -34.41 17.05 -10.62
N ASN A 46 -34.90 16.11 -11.42
CA ASN A 46 -34.09 14.98 -11.88
C ASN A 46 -33.17 15.38 -13.04
N VAL A 47 -32.28 14.46 -13.44
CA VAL A 47 -31.34 14.66 -14.56
C VAL A 47 -32.02 14.98 -15.90
N SER A 48 -33.28 14.61 -16.06
CA SER A 48 -34.09 14.88 -17.25
C SER A 48 -34.81 16.23 -17.18
N GLY A 49 -34.60 17.02 -16.13
CA GLY A 49 -35.25 18.32 -15.94
C GLY A 49 -36.69 18.24 -15.44
N LEU A 50 -37.20 17.06 -15.07
CA LEU A 50 -38.54 16.90 -14.52
C LEU A 50 -38.54 17.14 -13.01
N TRP A 51 -39.57 17.84 -12.53
CA TRP A 51 -39.81 18.00 -11.10
C TRP A 51 -40.32 16.69 -10.49
N CYS A 52 -39.64 16.26 -9.44
CA CYS A 52 -39.99 15.12 -8.62
C CYS A 52 -40.27 15.58 -7.17
N ALA A 53 -40.94 14.74 -6.40
CA ALA A 53 -41.15 14.98 -4.97
C ALA A 53 -40.93 13.72 -4.13
N PHE A 54 -40.45 13.92 -2.91
CA PHE A 54 -40.61 12.97 -1.81
C PHE A 54 -41.71 13.46 -0.88
N VAL A 55 -42.68 12.60 -0.60
CA VAL A 55 -43.84 12.91 0.24
C VAL A 55 -43.70 12.14 1.54
N HIS A 56 -43.53 12.86 2.64
CA HIS A 56 -43.40 12.30 3.97
C HIS A 56 -44.71 12.44 4.73
N PHE A 57 -45.22 11.32 5.25
CA PHE A 57 -46.48 11.29 5.97
C PHE A 57 -46.25 11.51 7.47
N GLU A 58 -47.08 12.36 8.09
CA GLU A 58 -47.20 12.45 9.54
C GLU A 58 -47.89 11.20 10.09
N SER A 59 -48.94 10.76 9.40
CA SER A 59 -49.66 9.53 9.68
C SER A 59 -50.26 8.98 8.39
N VAL A 60 -50.28 7.66 8.30
CA VAL A 60 -50.94 6.94 7.21
C VAL A 60 -52.24 6.36 7.74
N ASN A 61 -53.30 6.44 6.95
CA ASN A 61 -54.59 5.90 7.34
C ASN A 61 -54.53 4.37 7.34
N ASN A 62 -55.05 3.76 8.39
CA ASN A 62 -55.17 2.30 8.45
C ASN A 62 -56.44 1.85 7.70
N ASN A 63 -56.37 1.75 6.38
CA ASN A 63 -57.46 1.32 5.52
C ASN A 63 -56.98 0.42 4.38
N SER A 64 -57.95 -0.26 3.74
CA SER A 64 -57.67 -1.19 2.64
C SER A 64 -57.04 -0.53 1.41
N ILE A 65 -57.22 0.78 1.22
CA ILE A 65 -56.64 1.51 0.08
C ILE A 65 -55.12 1.58 0.24
N VAL A 66 -54.64 1.96 1.42
CA VAL A 66 -53.21 2.01 1.74
C VAL A 66 -52.57 0.63 1.60
N ASP A 67 -53.26 -0.43 2.03
CA ASP A 67 -52.80 -1.81 1.85
C ASP A 67 -52.67 -2.17 0.37
N ILE A 68 -53.65 -1.80 -0.46
CA ILE A 68 -53.59 -2.02 -1.92
C ILE A 68 -52.41 -1.27 -2.53
N ILE A 69 -52.25 0.02 -2.21
CA ILE A 69 -51.15 0.85 -2.71
C ILE A 69 -49.80 0.21 -2.34
N SER A 70 -49.63 -0.14 -1.07
CA SER A 70 -48.38 -0.72 -0.57
C SER A 70 -48.09 -2.07 -1.23
N ASN A 71 -49.08 -2.94 -1.35
CA ASN A 71 -48.93 -4.25 -2.00
C ASN A 71 -48.62 -4.12 -3.49
N GLU A 72 -49.25 -3.19 -4.21
CA GLU A 72 -49.01 -2.97 -5.63
C GLU A 72 -47.60 -2.39 -5.86
N ILE A 73 -47.16 -1.43 -5.04
CA ILE A 73 -45.80 -0.89 -5.13
C ILE A 73 -44.77 -1.98 -4.80
N LEU A 74 -45.01 -2.82 -3.79
CA LEU A 74 -44.10 -3.92 -3.45
C LEU A 74 -44.03 -4.98 -4.56
N THR A 75 -45.14 -5.24 -5.26
CA THR A 75 -45.22 -6.29 -6.29
C THR A 75 -44.74 -5.81 -7.65
N HIS A 76 -45.14 -4.60 -8.06
CA HIS A 76 -44.92 -4.06 -9.41
C HIS A 76 -43.91 -2.90 -9.43
N GLY A 77 -43.45 -2.43 -8.28
CA GLY A 77 -42.49 -1.33 -8.15
C GLY A 77 -43.14 0.07 -8.19
N SER A 78 -44.42 0.18 -8.55
CA SER A 78 -45.15 1.45 -8.56
C SER A 78 -46.66 1.29 -8.52
N TYR A 79 -47.37 2.33 -8.11
CA TYR A 79 -48.84 2.42 -8.11
C TYR A 79 -49.31 3.69 -8.83
N GLN A 80 -50.42 3.63 -9.56
CA GLN A 80 -51.03 4.80 -10.20
C GLN A 80 -52.17 5.38 -9.35
N LEU A 81 -51.90 6.50 -8.69
CA LEU A 81 -52.90 7.20 -7.89
C LEU A 81 -53.66 8.24 -8.73
N TRP A 82 -54.85 7.87 -9.20
CA TRP A 82 -55.74 8.75 -9.93
C TRP A 82 -56.38 9.78 -9.01
N PHE A 83 -56.11 11.06 -9.25
CA PHE A 83 -56.70 12.15 -8.48
C PHE A 83 -57.83 12.86 -9.20
N ASN A 84 -57.80 12.87 -10.53
CA ASN A 84 -58.89 13.31 -11.41
C ASN A 84 -59.21 12.23 -12.45
N ASP A 85 -60.21 12.47 -13.31
CA ASP A 85 -60.60 11.54 -14.37
C ASP A 85 -59.52 11.30 -15.43
N CYS A 86 -58.59 12.26 -15.58
CA CYS A 86 -57.55 12.24 -16.62
C CYS A 86 -56.12 12.34 -16.07
N GLU A 87 -55.94 12.48 -14.76
CA GLU A 87 -54.63 12.75 -14.15
C GLU A 87 -54.35 11.82 -12.98
N TYR A 88 -53.11 11.34 -12.92
CA TYR A 88 -52.64 10.43 -11.88
C TYR A 88 -51.19 10.74 -11.49
N LEU A 89 -50.83 10.33 -10.28
CA LEU A 89 -49.47 10.34 -9.78
C LEU A 89 -48.93 8.93 -9.77
N ILE A 90 -47.69 8.75 -10.20
CA ILE A 90 -46.98 7.48 -10.07
C ILE A 90 -46.32 7.48 -8.69
N LEU A 91 -46.71 6.54 -7.84
CA LEU A 91 -46.16 6.38 -6.50
C LEU A 91 -45.13 5.26 -6.48
N ARG A 92 -44.03 5.46 -5.77
CA ARG A 92 -43.01 4.45 -5.49
C ARG A 92 -42.58 4.51 -4.03
N MET A 93 -42.11 3.39 -3.48
CA MET A 93 -41.46 3.41 -2.17
C MET A 93 -40.13 4.13 -2.28
N MET A 94 -39.81 4.95 -1.28
CA MET A 94 -38.45 5.48 -1.15
C MET A 94 -37.47 4.35 -0.82
N THR A 95 -36.30 4.38 -1.45
CA THR A 95 -35.17 3.50 -1.12
C THR A 95 -34.13 4.19 -0.26
N CYS A 96 -34.26 5.50 -0.03
CA CYS A 96 -33.38 6.29 0.82
C CYS A 96 -34.08 6.71 2.11
N GLU A 97 -33.29 6.92 3.15
CA GLU A 97 -33.79 7.40 4.44
C GLU A 97 -34.32 8.83 4.32
N LYS A 98 -35.34 9.15 5.12
CA LYS A 98 -35.90 10.49 5.24
C LYS A 98 -34.79 11.46 5.67
N ILE A 99 -34.59 12.52 4.90
CA ILE A 99 -33.68 13.60 5.29
C ILE A 99 -34.24 14.22 6.57
N ALA A 100 -33.44 14.19 7.65
CA ALA A 100 -33.84 14.75 8.93
C ALA A 100 -34.16 16.24 8.77
N GLU A 101 -35.19 16.72 9.47
CA GLU A 101 -35.45 18.15 9.55
C GLU A 101 -34.29 18.82 10.25
N THR A 102 -33.57 19.67 9.54
CA THR A 102 -32.54 20.50 10.14
C THR A 102 -33.19 21.76 10.69
N HIS A 103 -33.14 21.94 11.99
CA HIS A 103 -33.52 23.21 12.64
C HIS A 103 -32.48 24.32 12.44
N LEU A 104 -31.44 24.06 11.64
CA LEU A 104 -30.37 25.02 11.38
C LEU A 104 -30.83 26.04 10.33
N ASN A 105 -30.60 27.30 10.64
CA ASN A 105 -30.76 28.37 9.66
C ASN A 105 -29.68 28.22 8.57
N ILE A 106 -29.97 28.66 7.34
CA ILE A 106 -29.06 28.58 6.19
C ILE A 106 -27.65 29.11 6.48
N HIS A 107 -27.51 30.13 7.32
CA HIS A 107 -26.19 30.65 7.74
C HIS A 107 -25.40 29.66 8.59
N GLN A 108 -26.06 28.88 9.44
CA GLN A 108 -25.41 27.85 10.25
C GLN A 108 -25.01 26.64 9.41
N ILE A 109 -25.80 26.33 8.37
CA ILE A 109 -25.46 25.30 7.40
C ILE A 109 -24.23 25.73 6.59
N ALA A 110 -24.18 26.99 6.14
CA ALA A 110 -23.03 27.53 5.41
C ALA A 110 -21.75 27.50 6.27
N ALA A 111 -21.82 27.95 7.53
CA ALA A 111 -20.67 27.92 8.42
C ALA A 111 -20.15 26.48 8.68
N ARG A 112 -21.05 25.50 8.81
CA ARG A 112 -20.64 24.09 8.94
C ARG A 112 -20.07 23.51 7.66
N LEU A 113 -20.54 23.96 6.49
CA LEU A 113 -19.96 23.55 5.21
C LEU A 113 -18.54 24.10 5.07
N GLU A 114 -18.32 25.35 5.45
CA GLU A 114 -16.99 25.98 5.44
C GLU A 114 -16.00 25.26 6.38
N GLU A 115 -16.42 24.93 7.61
CA GLU A 115 -15.60 24.14 8.54
C GLU A 115 -15.27 22.74 7.98
N ASN A 116 -16.23 22.10 7.30
CA ASN A 116 -15.98 20.82 6.64
C ASN A 116 -15.04 20.95 5.44
N ASP A 117 -15.15 22.02 4.65
CA ASP A 117 -14.26 22.28 3.53
C ASP A 117 -12.82 22.53 4.01
N GLU A 118 -12.64 23.28 5.10
CA GLU A 118 -11.33 23.45 5.75
C GLU A 118 -10.76 22.11 6.24
N TYR A 119 -11.60 21.27 6.85
CA TYR A 119 -11.19 19.94 7.29
C TYR A 119 -10.78 19.04 6.11
N ILE A 120 -11.53 19.08 5.00
CA ILE A 120 -11.20 18.34 3.78
C ILE A 120 -9.87 18.83 3.20
N LEU A 121 -9.63 20.14 3.15
CA LEU A 121 -8.35 20.69 2.70
C LEU A 121 -7.19 20.24 3.59
N GLY A 122 -7.39 20.22 4.91
CA GLY A 122 -6.41 19.68 5.87
C GLY A 122 -6.06 18.23 5.59
N LEU A 123 -7.07 17.38 5.34
CA LEU A 123 -6.86 15.97 4.97
C LEU A 123 -6.14 15.81 3.63
N GLN A 124 -6.44 16.65 2.64
CA GLN A 124 -5.77 16.62 1.34
C GLN A 124 -4.29 16.98 1.46
N ASN A 125 -3.95 17.98 2.26
CA ASN A 125 -2.56 18.37 2.51
C ASN A 125 -1.80 17.25 3.21
N ALA A 126 -2.34 16.68 4.29
CA ALA A 126 -1.72 15.55 4.97
C ALA A 126 -1.52 14.34 4.03
N SER A 127 -2.50 14.04 3.17
CA SER A 127 -2.38 12.99 2.16
C SER A 127 -1.28 13.27 1.14
N ASN A 128 -1.06 14.52 0.77
CA ASN A 128 0.01 14.90 -0.16
C ASN A 128 1.39 14.78 0.50
N ASP A 129 1.52 15.15 1.77
CA ASP A 129 2.76 14.97 2.54
C ASP A 129 3.13 13.49 2.65
N ASP A 130 2.14 12.63 2.93
CA ASP A 130 2.34 11.19 2.98
C ASP A 130 2.77 10.63 1.61
N LYS A 131 2.19 11.10 0.50
CA LYS A 131 2.62 10.71 -0.85
C LYS A 131 4.07 11.11 -1.13
N ASN A 132 4.47 12.32 -0.74
CA ASN A 132 5.84 12.79 -0.92
C ASN A 132 6.83 11.92 -0.13
N LYS A 133 6.45 11.57 1.11
CA LYS A 133 7.25 10.68 1.95
C LYS A 133 7.36 9.27 1.38
N ILE A 134 6.27 8.73 0.83
CA ILE A 134 6.27 7.42 0.15
C ILE A 134 7.22 7.46 -1.05
N ALA A 135 7.13 8.48 -1.90
CA ALA A 135 8.00 8.62 -3.07
C ALA A 135 9.50 8.66 -2.69
N LEU A 136 9.85 9.38 -1.62
CA LEU A 136 11.22 9.40 -1.10
C LEU A 136 11.69 8.01 -0.63
N LEU A 137 10.84 7.31 0.14
CA LEU A 137 11.15 5.97 0.64
C LEU A 137 11.30 4.96 -0.50
N GLU A 138 10.45 5.03 -1.52
CA GLU A 138 10.56 4.21 -2.73
C GLU A 138 11.88 4.46 -3.46
N GLY A 139 12.32 5.72 -3.55
CA GLY A 139 13.63 6.08 -4.09
C GLY A 139 14.79 5.46 -3.31
N HIS A 140 14.75 5.53 -1.97
CA HIS A 140 15.75 4.89 -1.12
C HIS A 140 15.78 3.36 -1.30
N VAL A 141 14.61 2.71 -1.35
CA VAL A 141 14.52 1.26 -1.56
C VAL A 141 15.11 0.87 -2.93
N ALA A 142 14.81 1.63 -3.98
CA ALA A 142 15.38 1.38 -5.31
C ALA A 142 16.91 1.50 -5.30
N GLY A 143 17.46 2.52 -4.62
CA GLY A 143 18.90 2.69 -4.44
C GLY A 143 19.55 1.52 -3.71
N LEU A 144 18.96 1.08 -2.59
CA LEU A 144 19.44 -0.08 -1.83
C LEU A 144 19.41 -1.37 -2.65
N GLN A 145 18.36 -1.60 -3.43
CA GLN A 145 18.27 -2.75 -4.33
C GLN A 145 19.36 -2.74 -5.42
N TYR A 146 19.66 -1.57 -5.96
CA TYR A 146 20.74 -1.42 -6.93
C TYR A 146 22.11 -1.79 -6.32
N ASN A 147 22.41 -1.25 -5.14
CA ASN A 147 23.66 -1.54 -4.43
C ASN A 147 23.77 -3.03 -4.09
N SER A 148 22.70 -3.63 -3.56
CA SER A 148 22.66 -5.07 -3.27
C SER A 148 22.96 -5.93 -4.50
N ARG A 149 22.39 -5.58 -5.67
CA ARG A 149 22.69 -6.29 -6.94
C ARG A 149 24.13 -6.11 -7.38
N ARG A 150 24.71 -4.92 -7.21
CA ARG A 150 26.12 -4.64 -7.52
C ARG A 150 27.04 -5.49 -6.65
N ASP A 151 26.77 -5.55 -5.35
CA ASP A 151 27.57 -6.32 -4.40
C ASP A 151 27.46 -7.82 -4.66
N GLN A 152 26.27 -8.34 -4.98
CA GLN A 152 26.10 -9.73 -5.39
C GLN A 152 26.96 -10.09 -6.62
N ARG A 153 27.11 -9.18 -7.59
CA ARG A 153 27.99 -9.42 -8.75
C ARG A 153 29.46 -9.44 -8.34
N ARG A 154 29.88 -8.55 -7.44
CA ARG A 154 31.26 -8.54 -6.90
C ARG A 154 31.56 -9.83 -6.16
N ILE A 155 30.65 -10.28 -5.30
CA ILE A 155 30.78 -11.55 -4.56
C ILE A 155 30.97 -12.71 -5.53
N LYS A 156 30.10 -12.86 -6.53
CA LYS A 156 30.23 -13.93 -7.54
C LYS A 156 31.55 -13.89 -8.30
N ASN A 157 32.06 -12.69 -8.60
CA ASN A 157 33.36 -12.55 -9.26
C ASN A 157 34.50 -13.03 -8.34
N LEU A 158 34.48 -12.60 -7.08
CA LEU A 158 35.46 -13.03 -6.08
C LEU A 158 35.40 -14.54 -5.82
N GLU A 159 34.21 -15.13 -5.75
CA GLU A 159 34.03 -16.58 -5.64
C GLU A 159 34.66 -17.33 -6.82
N PHE A 160 34.49 -16.82 -8.05
CA PHE A 160 35.13 -17.40 -9.23
C PHE A 160 36.66 -17.30 -9.17
N GLN A 161 37.19 -16.15 -8.75
CA GLN A 161 38.64 -15.97 -8.59
C GLN A 161 39.20 -16.91 -7.52
N LEU A 162 38.52 -17.04 -6.38
CA LEU A 162 38.90 -17.96 -5.31
C LEU A 162 38.87 -19.42 -5.77
N HIS A 163 37.86 -19.82 -6.55
CA HIS A 163 37.81 -21.17 -7.11
C HIS A 163 39.01 -21.44 -8.02
N ARG A 164 39.33 -20.51 -8.93
CA ARG A 164 40.48 -20.64 -9.83
C ARG A 164 41.80 -20.72 -9.07
N LEU A 165 41.99 -19.89 -8.05
CA LEU A 165 43.18 -19.92 -7.19
C LEU A 165 43.29 -21.25 -6.43
N ARG A 166 42.17 -21.76 -5.93
CA ARG A 166 42.12 -23.07 -5.25
C ARG A 166 42.58 -24.19 -6.17
N ASP A 167 42.13 -24.20 -7.42
CA ASP A 167 42.52 -25.21 -8.41
C ASP A 167 44.03 -25.16 -8.70
N ILE A 168 44.59 -23.95 -8.85
CA ILE A 168 46.04 -23.75 -9.06
C ILE A 168 46.85 -24.28 -7.87
N VAL A 169 46.43 -23.96 -6.64
CA VAL A 169 47.12 -24.40 -5.42
C VAL A 169 47.08 -25.93 -5.29
N LEU A 170 45.95 -26.56 -5.61
CA LEU A 170 45.82 -28.02 -5.61
C LEU A 170 46.74 -28.66 -6.66
N GLU A 171 46.81 -28.10 -7.86
CA GLU A 171 47.70 -28.59 -8.92
C GLU A 171 49.18 -28.46 -8.52
N GLN A 172 49.60 -27.30 -7.99
CA GLN A 172 50.96 -27.10 -7.50
C GLN A 172 51.32 -28.10 -6.40
N ARG A 173 50.41 -28.31 -5.44
CA ARG A 173 50.62 -29.29 -4.36
C ARG A 173 50.79 -30.71 -4.90
N HIS A 174 50.03 -31.08 -5.93
CA HIS A 174 50.17 -32.40 -6.56
C HIS A 174 51.54 -32.55 -7.23
N ARG A 175 51.97 -31.54 -8.01
CA ARG A 175 53.29 -31.52 -8.66
C ARG A 175 54.44 -31.62 -7.65
N ILE A 176 54.39 -30.89 -6.54
CA ILE A 176 55.39 -30.96 -5.47
C ILE A 176 55.46 -32.38 -4.89
N THR A 177 54.30 -32.99 -4.65
CA THR A 177 54.24 -34.37 -4.09
C THR A 177 54.87 -35.38 -5.06
N GLU A 178 54.62 -35.24 -6.37
CA GLU A 178 55.25 -36.11 -7.39
C GLU A 178 56.77 -35.92 -7.48
N CYS A 179 57.25 -34.66 -7.44
CA CYS A 179 58.69 -34.38 -7.40
C CYS A 179 59.35 -35.00 -6.15
N ASN A 180 58.78 -34.77 -4.97
CA ASN A 180 59.31 -35.32 -3.72
C ASN A 180 59.35 -36.87 -3.75
N ASN A 181 58.36 -37.52 -4.35
CA ASN A 181 58.36 -38.98 -4.49
C ASN A 181 59.47 -39.48 -5.42
N ARG A 182 59.72 -38.78 -6.55
CA ARG A 182 60.83 -39.12 -7.46
C ARG A 182 62.19 -38.90 -6.82
N ASP A 183 62.35 -37.80 -6.09
CA ASP A 183 63.58 -37.49 -5.36
C ASP A 183 63.84 -38.55 -4.28
N ALA A 184 62.82 -38.96 -3.52
CA ALA A 184 62.93 -40.04 -2.55
C ALA A 184 63.30 -41.39 -3.19
N GLU A 185 62.75 -41.71 -4.37
CA GLU A 185 63.08 -42.93 -5.10
C GLU A 185 64.52 -42.90 -5.64
N MET A 186 64.96 -41.75 -6.15
CA MET A 186 66.33 -41.51 -6.60
C MET A 186 67.32 -41.56 -5.44
N GLU A 187 67.01 -40.95 -4.30
CA GLU A 187 67.82 -41.01 -3.09
C GLU A 187 67.95 -42.46 -2.59
N LYS A 188 66.87 -43.25 -2.64
CA LYS A 188 66.90 -44.69 -2.33
C LYS A 188 67.80 -45.48 -3.28
N MET A 189 67.81 -45.15 -4.58
CA MET A 189 68.75 -45.77 -5.54
C MET A 189 70.20 -45.37 -5.27
N VAL A 190 70.47 -44.08 -5.04
CA VAL A 190 71.81 -43.57 -4.76
C VAL A 190 72.36 -44.17 -3.47
N THR A 191 71.58 -44.18 -2.39
CA THR A 191 71.97 -44.79 -1.11
C THR A 191 72.13 -46.31 -1.19
N SER A 192 71.51 -46.99 -2.16
CA SER A 192 71.75 -48.41 -2.41
C SER A 192 73.01 -48.69 -3.23
N LEU A 193 73.47 -47.74 -4.05
CA LEU A 193 74.67 -47.84 -4.89
C LEU A 193 75.94 -47.46 -4.14
N VAL A 194 75.83 -46.48 -3.25
CA VAL A 194 76.87 -46.17 -2.28
C VAL A 194 76.80 -47.24 -1.20
N GLY A 195 77.70 -48.24 -1.28
CA GLY A 195 77.81 -49.30 -0.27
C GLY A 195 77.93 -48.74 1.16
N PRO A 196 77.75 -49.58 2.21
CA PRO A 196 77.69 -49.12 3.59
C PRO A 196 78.81 -48.12 3.85
N ARG A 197 78.43 -46.91 4.30
CA ARG A 197 79.39 -45.86 4.69
C ARG A 197 80.44 -46.54 5.54
N TRP A 198 81.67 -46.57 5.03
CA TRP A 198 82.81 -46.91 5.86
C TRP A 198 82.79 -45.87 6.98
N THR A 199 82.61 -46.34 8.21
CA THR A 199 82.78 -45.50 9.39
C THR A 199 84.25 -45.10 9.39
N GLU A 200 84.51 -43.88 8.93
CA GLU A 200 85.80 -43.22 9.07
C GLU A 200 85.98 -42.90 10.56
N ASP A 201 86.34 -43.93 11.34
CA ASP A 201 87.41 -43.78 12.30
C ASP A 201 88.66 -43.48 11.45
N ASP A 202 88.98 -42.20 11.29
CA ASP A 202 90.35 -41.65 11.24
C ASP A 202 90.32 -40.14 10.92
N GLU A 203 90.60 -39.38 11.97
CA GLU A 203 91.41 -38.15 12.03
C GLU A 203 91.09 -36.88 11.20
N ILE A 204 90.67 -35.86 11.96
CA ILE A 204 91.34 -34.55 12.15
C ILE A 204 91.31 -33.52 10.99
N ASP A 205 90.57 -32.44 11.31
CA ASP A 205 90.87 -31.01 11.13
C ASP A 205 90.05 -30.19 10.13
N ALA A 206 89.80 -28.97 10.61
CA ALA A 206 89.45 -27.76 9.89
C ALA A 206 87.96 -27.47 9.59
N MET A 207 87.51 -26.43 10.30
CA MET A 207 86.64 -25.33 9.83
C MET A 207 85.13 -25.47 10.05
N SER A 208 84.77 -25.02 11.25
CA SER A 208 83.49 -24.44 11.64
C SER A 208 82.89 -23.49 10.57
N PRO A 209 81.58 -23.61 10.24
CA PRO A 209 80.80 -22.49 9.78
C PRO A 209 79.86 -22.01 10.88
N VAL A 210 80.28 -20.91 11.51
CA VAL A 210 79.52 -19.70 11.82
C VAL A 210 77.99 -19.86 11.90
N PHE A 211 77.49 -19.83 13.13
CA PHE A 211 76.14 -19.36 13.43
C PHE A 211 76.00 -17.89 12.98
N VAL A 212 75.09 -17.62 12.05
CA VAL A 212 74.54 -16.26 11.86
C VAL A 212 73.11 -16.28 12.38
N SER A 213 72.96 -15.68 13.55
CA SER A 213 71.71 -15.36 14.22
C SER A 213 71.35 -13.90 13.94
N CYS A 214 70.04 -13.61 13.88
CA CYS A 214 69.41 -12.27 14.01
C CYS A 214 69.56 -11.33 12.79
N ASN A 215 68.55 -10.57 12.32
CA ASN A 215 67.45 -9.93 13.04
C ASN A 215 66.30 -9.47 12.11
N GLU A 216 65.12 -9.33 12.73
CA GLU A 216 64.00 -8.48 12.33
C GLU A 216 64.39 -7.00 12.15
N SER A 217 63.73 -6.36 11.19
CA SER A 217 63.31 -4.94 11.09
C SER A 217 63.10 -4.67 9.59
N LYS A 218 62.11 -3.92 9.12
CA LYS A 218 61.40 -2.79 9.69
C LYS A 218 60.10 -2.64 8.88
N VAL A 219 59.00 -2.42 9.60
CA VAL A 219 57.83 -1.68 9.11
C VAL A 219 58.30 -0.25 8.84
N ASP A 220 57.88 0.36 7.74
CA ASP A 220 57.43 1.75 7.60
C ASP A 220 57.23 2.07 6.11
N ASP A 221 56.46 3.13 5.86
CA ASP A 221 56.12 3.80 4.60
C ASP A 221 54.82 3.31 3.94
N ASP A 222 53.82 4.13 3.65
CA ASP A 222 53.59 5.55 3.94
C ASP A 222 52.11 5.83 3.61
N ASP A 223 51.67 6.97 4.14
CA ASP A 223 50.38 7.63 4.05
C ASP A 223 49.75 7.70 2.64
N ASP A 224 48.41 7.72 2.60
CA ASP A 224 47.65 8.66 1.76
C ASP A 224 46.19 8.71 2.29
N ASP A 225 46.01 9.62 3.25
CA ASP A 225 44.73 10.25 3.56
C ASP A 225 44.31 11.12 2.35
N ASP A 226 43.22 10.78 1.66
CA ASP A 226 42.52 11.71 0.77
C ASP A 226 41.12 11.99 1.32
N ASP A 227 41.07 13.10 2.05
CA ASP A 227 39.91 13.72 2.66
C ASP A 227 39.22 14.58 1.59
N GLY A 228 38.23 13.99 0.92
CA GLY A 228 37.59 14.55 -0.28
C GLY A 228 36.12 14.91 -0.09
N GLY A 229 35.86 15.99 0.65
CA GLY A 229 34.90 17.01 0.22
C GLY A 229 33.43 16.85 0.61
N ASP A 230 33.06 17.60 1.65
CA ASP A 230 31.74 18.21 1.81
C ASP A 230 31.23 18.80 0.48
N CYS A 231 29.99 18.47 0.13
CA CYS A 231 29.17 19.38 -0.65
C CYS A 231 27.85 19.63 0.09
N ASP A 232 27.84 20.76 0.77
CA ASP A 232 26.66 21.56 1.08
C ASP A 232 25.74 21.62 -0.14
N LEU A 233 24.48 21.24 0.04
CA LEU A 233 23.39 21.65 -0.82
C LEU A 233 22.36 22.39 0.03
N ASP A 234 22.56 23.70 0.10
CA ASP A 234 21.52 24.68 0.31
C ASP A 234 20.38 24.46 -0.68
N LEU A 235 19.24 23.97 -0.20
CA LEU A 235 17.97 24.14 -0.91
C LEU A 235 17.27 25.38 -0.37
N HIS A 236 17.63 26.51 -0.97
CA HIS A 236 16.78 27.69 -1.02
C HIS A 236 15.43 27.35 -1.67
N GLY A 237 14.39 27.93 -1.09
CA GLY A 237 13.00 27.68 -1.43
C GLY A 237 12.62 27.93 -2.88
N ILE A 238 11.53 27.27 -3.25
CA ILE A 238 10.72 27.60 -4.40
C ILE A 238 9.30 27.79 -3.87
N MET A 239 8.74 28.94 -4.26
CA MET A 239 7.34 29.32 -4.16
C MET A 239 6.39 28.26 -4.70
#